data_AF-A0A835HFN9-F1
#
_entry.id   AF-A0A835HFN9-F1
#
_cell.length_a   1.000
_cell.length_b   1.000
_cell.length_c   1.000
_cell.angle_alpha   90.00
_cell.angle_beta   90.00
_cell.angle_gamma   90.00
#
_symmetry.space_group_name_H-M   'P 1'
#
loop_
_entity.id
_entity.type
_entity.pdbx_description
1 polymer ?
#
loop_
_entity_poly.entity_id
_entity_poly.type
_entity_poly.pdbx_seq_one_letter_code
_entity_poly.pdbx_strand_id
1 'polypeptide(L)'
;MPTAGEFTDFFLTGTNSIFTGFSTEFVGRVWDLEEDTAKTLVASQTGNGIVKLEEGATLPVPKEVDRDGIVLNCEEAPLDVDVKDGGRVVVLNTQNLPLVGEVGFGADLVRIDRSSMCSPGFSCDSAYQVTYVIRGSGRVQVVGVDGKRVLEITLKPGNLFIVPRFFVVSKIADNDGMEWFSIVTTPKWIYISHIYMEDFIDASDLHRYVSFWRYSGAADLSTREFTFSSTVTDHVQLEYNANCM
;
A
#
# COMPACT_ATOMS: atom_id res chain seq x y z
N MET A 1 30.22 4.44 5.12
CA MET A 1 29.18 5.37 4.63
C MET A 1 27.98 4.52 4.20
N PRO A 2 26.74 4.99 4.36
CA PRO A 2 25.58 4.29 3.83
C PRO A 2 25.74 4.08 2.32
N THR A 3 25.49 2.87 1.84
CA THR A 3 25.45 2.58 0.39
C THR A 3 24.09 3.01 -0.15
N ALA A 4 24.07 3.64 -1.33
CA ALA A 4 22.81 3.99 -1.97
C ALA A 4 21.95 2.73 -2.22
N GLY A 5 20.70 2.76 -1.79
CA GLY A 5 19.75 1.65 -1.95
C GLY A 5 19.78 0.61 -0.84
N GLU A 6 20.64 0.74 0.18
CA GLU A 6 20.64 -0.13 1.36
C GLU A 6 19.85 0.50 2.51
N PHE A 7 19.06 -0.33 3.21
CA PHE A 7 18.47 0.07 4.48
C PHE A 7 19.58 0.21 5.52
N THR A 8 19.55 1.31 6.26
CA THR A 8 20.48 1.57 7.37
C THR A 8 19.68 1.71 8.65
N ASP A 9 19.79 0.71 9.52
CA ASP A 9 19.11 0.71 10.81
C ASP A 9 20.03 1.26 11.91
N PHE A 10 19.48 2.13 12.76
CA PHE A 10 20.16 2.64 13.95
C PHE A 10 19.46 2.11 15.19
N PHE A 11 20.08 1.13 15.85
CA PHE A 11 19.51 0.54 17.06
C PHE A 11 19.89 1.37 18.29
N LEU A 12 18.91 1.65 19.14
CA LEU A 12 19.13 2.34 20.42
C LEU A 12 19.49 1.37 21.55
N THR A 13 19.11 0.10 21.44
CA THR A 13 19.35 -0.94 22.45
C THR A 13 19.64 -2.29 21.78
N GLY A 14 20.07 -3.29 22.55
CA GLY A 14 20.47 -4.58 22.03
C GLY A 14 21.94 -4.66 21.64
N THR A 15 22.35 -5.81 21.10
CA THR A 15 23.76 -6.08 20.73
C THR A 15 24.33 -5.12 19.70
N ASN A 16 23.47 -4.59 18.83
CA ASN A 16 23.85 -3.65 17.76
C ASN A 16 23.55 -2.18 18.12
N SER A 17 23.34 -1.88 19.40
CA SER A 17 23.07 -0.51 19.85
C SER A 17 24.20 0.44 19.49
N ILE A 18 23.87 1.67 19.08
CA ILE A 18 24.86 2.73 18.87
C ILE A 18 25.68 3.03 20.13
N PHE A 19 25.12 2.78 21.32
CA PHE A 19 25.77 3.09 22.59
C PHE A 19 26.86 2.09 22.96
N THR A 20 26.88 0.88 22.38
CA THR A 20 27.99 -0.07 22.59
C THR A 20 29.26 0.35 21.84
N GLY A 21 29.14 1.27 20.88
CA GLY A 21 30.28 1.84 20.15
C GLY A 21 31.01 2.96 20.90
N PHE A 22 30.39 3.56 21.92
CA PHE A 22 31.02 4.57 22.79
C PHE A 22 31.62 3.93 24.03
N SER A 23 32.59 4.60 24.67
CA SER A 23 33.04 4.18 26.00
C SER A 23 31.91 4.38 27.03
N THR A 24 31.85 3.49 28.02
CA THR A 24 30.89 3.57 29.13
C THR A 24 31.02 4.86 29.92
N GLU A 25 32.25 5.34 30.09
CA GLU A 25 32.56 6.64 30.67
C GLU A 25 31.91 7.80 29.89
N PHE A 26 31.96 7.78 28.55
CA PHE A 26 31.37 8.83 27.72
C PHE A 26 29.84 8.81 27.79
N VAL A 27 29.25 7.62 27.70
CA VAL A 27 27.80 7.43 27.83
C VAL A 27 27.31 7.90 29.21
N GLY A 28 28.03 7.52 30.27
CA GLY A 28 27.74 7.92 31.64
C GLY A 28 27.72 9.44 31.82
N ARG A 29 28.71 10.16 31.28
CA ARG A 29 28.72 11.64 31.32
C ARG A 29 27.54 12.29 30.60
N VAL A 30 27.11 11.74 29.46
CA VAL A 30 25.99 12.32 28.67
C VAL A 30 24.65 12.07 29.36
N TRP A 31 24.48 10.91 29.99
CA TRP A 31 23.24 10.55 30.70
C TRP A 31 23.22 11.00 32.16
N ASP A 32 24.30 11.62 32.65
CA ASP A 32 24.47 11.98 34.06
C ASP A 32 24.35 10.77 35.01
N LEU A 33 25.05 9.68 34.65
CA LEU A 33 25.07 8.42 35.38
C LEU A 33 26.49 8.00 35.77
N GLU A 34 26.61 7.27 36.87
CA GLU A 34 27.84 6.56 37.21
C GLU A 34 28.21 5.56 36.10
N GLU A 35 29.51 5.41 35.83
CA GLU A 35 30.00 4.60 34.71
C GLU A 35 29.52 3.13 34.79
N ASP A 36 29.52 2.52 35.97
CA ASP A 36 29.05 1.15 36.16
C ASP A 36 27.53 1.00 35.91
N THR A 37 26.75 2.04 36.23
CA THR A 37 25.32 2.09 35.93
C THR A 37 25.09 2.19 34.42
N ALA A 38 25.81 3.09 33.74
CA ALA A 38 25.75 3.23 32.28
C ALA A 38 26.17 1.93 31.57
N LYS A 39 27.24 1.28 32.05
CA LYS A 39 27.70 -0.02 31.55
C LYS A 39 26.63 -1.09 31.68
N THR A 40 25.96 -1.15 32.83
CA THR A 40 24.87 -2.10 33.08
C THR A 40 23.71 -1.85 32.12
N LEU A 41 23.28 -0.60 31.96
CA LEU A 41 22.17 -0.23 31.08
C LEU A 41 22.46 -0.61 29.62
N VAL A 42 23.62 -0.22 29.10
CA VAL A 42 24.03 -0.52 27.72
C VAL A 42 24.16 -2.03 27.47
N ALA A 43 24.64 -2.79 28.44
CA ALA A 43 24.84 -4.24 28.31
C ALA A 43 23.61 -5.10 28.68
N SER A 44 22.58 -4.51 29.29
CA SER A 44 21.43 -5.25 29.86
C SER A 44 20.58 -5.97 28.82
N GLN A 45 20.42 -5.40 27.63
CA GLN A 45 19.64 -5.98 26.55
C GLN A 45 20.57 -6.69 25.56
N THR A 46 20.50 -8.01 25.53
CA THR A 46 21.32 -8.87 24.65
C THR A 46 20.55 -9.39 23.43
N GLY A 47 19.26 -9.09 23.33
CA GLY A 47 18.47 -9.36 22.13
C GLY A 47 18.77 -8.40 20.98
N ASN A 48 18.34 -8.77 19.78
CA ASN A 48 18.45 -7.96 18.57
C ASN A 48 17.08 -7.88 17.87
N GLY A 49 16.66 -6.69 17.47
CA GLY A 49 15.37 -6.45 16.84
C GLY A 49 14.19 -6.69 17.80
N ILE A 50 13.51 -7.82 17.63
CA ILE A 50 12.32 -8.18 18.41
C ILE A 50 12.73 -9.03 19.62
N VAL A 51 12.39 -8.58 20.82
CA VAL A 51 12.71 -9.26 22.08
C VAL A 51 11.45 -9.76 22.78
N LYS A 52 11.54 -10.95 23.38
CA LYS A 52 10.46 -11.52 24.19
C LYS A 52 10.50 -10.90 25.58
N LEU A 53 9.37 -10.34 26.02
CA LEU A 53 9.20 -9.87 27.39
C LEU A 53 8.85 -11.03 28.33
N GLU A 54 9.24 -10.90 29.59
CA GLU A 54 8.85 -11.84 30.64
C GLU A 54 7.34 -11.80 30.89
N GLU A 55 6.79 -12.91 31.34
CA GLU A 55 5.37 -13.01 31.68
C GLU A 55 5.04 -12.04 32.81
N GLY A 56 3.98 -11.25 32.63
CA GLY A 56 3.57 -10.22 33.60
C GLY A 56 4.29 -8.87 33.47
N ALA A 57 5.18 -8.69 32.50
CA ALA A 57 5.76 -7.38 32.20
C ALA A 57 4.65 -6.36 31.88
N THR A 58 4.74 -5.17 32.48
CA THR A 58 3.79 -4.08 32.24
C THR A 58 4.36 -3.08 31.24
N LEU A 59 3.52 -2.64 30.30
CA LEU A 59 3.84 -1.60 29.33
C LEU A 59 2.96 -0.37 29.59
N PRO A 60 3.44 0.85 29.30
CA PRO A 60 2.61 2.04 29.37
C PRO A 60 1.40 1.91 28.44
N VAL A 61 0.24 2.41 28.90
CA VAL A 61 -0.98 2.45 28.08
C VAL A 61 -0.81 3.54 27.01
N PRO A 62 -0.99 3.22 25.71
CA PRO A 62 -0.94 4.21 24.64
C PRO A 62 -1.98 5.31 24.85
N LYS A 63 -1.65 6.56 24.51
CA LYS A 63 -2.61 7.67 24.50
C LYS A 63 -3.18 7.83 23.10
N GLU A 64 -4.49 8.01 22.99
CA GLU A 64 -5.14 8.21 21.69
C GLU A 64 -4.61 9.44 20.95
N VAL A 65 -4.32 10.54 21.66
CA VAL A 65 -3.78 11.76 21.06
C VAL A 65 -2.42 11.56 20.36
N ASP A 66 -1.64 10.56 20.78
CA ASP A 66 -0.33 10.28 20.16
C ASP A 66 -0.49 9.60 18.78
N ARG A 67 -1.72 9.18 18.42
CA ARG A 67 -2.05 8.56 17.13
C ARG A 67 -2.43 9.61 16.08
N ASP A 68 -2.84 10.80 16.50
CA ASP A 68 -3.38 11.84 15.64
C ASP A 68 -2.35 12.24 14.57
N GLY A 69 -2.72 12.07 13.30
CA GLY A 69 -1.86 12.38 12.16
C GLY A 69 -0.76 11.36 11.86
N ILE A 70 -0.64 10.28 12.65
CA ILE A 70 0.39 9.23 12.49
C ILE A 70 -0.22 7.88 12.11
N VAL A 71 -1.42 7.57 12.61
CA VAL A 71 -2.07 6.27 12.41
C VAL A 71 -3.41 6.44 11.70
N LEU A 72 -3.65 5.64 10.66
CA LEU A 72 -4.94 5.53 9.97
C LEU A 72 -5.33 4.06 9.83
N ASN A 73 -6.50 3.68 10.35
CA ASN A 73 -7.06 2.35 10.16
C ASN A 73 -7.82 2.28 8.83
N CYS A 74 -7.23 1.64 7.83
CA CYS A 74 -7.83 1.52 6.50
C CYS A 74 -9.01 0.53 6.46
N GLU A 75 -9.19 -0.31 7.48
CA GLU A 75 -10.37 -1.19 7.55
C GLU A 75 -11.62 -0.44 8.05
N GLU A 76 -11.44 0.67 8.75
CA GLU A 76 -12.51 1.48 9.36
C GLU A 76 -12.70 2.85 8.69
N ALA A 77 -11.72 3.29 7.89
CA ALA A 77 -11.79 4.56 7.18
C ALA A 77 -12.94 4.58 6.17
N PRO A 78 -13.51 5.77 5.89
CA PRO A 78 -14.47 5.95 4.81
C PRO A 78 -13.91 5.45 3.47
N LEU A 79 -14.75 4.77 2.69
CA LEU A 79 -14.38 4.28 1.37
C LEU A 79 -14.34 5.43 0.36
N ASP A 80 -13.23 5.56 -0.37
CA ASP A 80 -13.11 6.47 -1.50
C ASP A 80 -13.84 5.92 -2.73
N VAL A 81 -13.90 4.60 -2.85
CA VAL A 81 -14.62 3.88 -3.91
C VAL A 81 -15.35 2.71 -3.26
N ASP A 82 -16.64 2.58 -3.56
CA ASP A 82 -17.46 1.43 -3.15
C ASP A 82 -18.35 1.01 -4.31
N VAL A 83 -17.90 0.00 -5.04
CA VAL A 83 -18.64 -0.60 -6.14
C VAL A 83 -19.22 -1.92 -5.66
N LYS A 84 -20.55 -1.97 -5.56
CA LYS A 84 -21.28 -3.18 -5.16
C LYS A 84 -20.90 -4.37 -6.05
N ASP A 85 -20.52 -5.48 -5.41
CA ASP A 85 -20.08 -6.73 -6.06
C ASP A 85 -18.88 -6.57 -7.02
N GLY A 86 -18.13 -5.47 -6.92
CA GLY A 86 -16.96 -5.18 -7.74
C GLY A 86 -15.72 -4.99 -6.88
N GLY A 87 -15.68 -3.90 -6.11
CA GLY A 87 -14.55 -3.64 -5.23
C GLY A 87 -14.65 -2.36 -4.42
N ARG A 88 -13.80 -2.27 -3.40
CA ARG A 88 -13.71 -1.16 -2.46
C ARG A 88 -12.28 -0.64 -2.40
N VAL A 89 -12.13 0.67 -2.22
CA VAL A 89 -10.82 1.34 -2.09
C VAL A 89 -10.85 2.31 -0.92
N VAL A 90 -9.78 2.28 -0.13
CA VAL A 90 -9.40 3.36 0.78
C VAL A 90 -8.05 3.90 0.31
N VAL A 91 -7.96 5.20 0.10
CA VAL A 91 -6.76 5.91 -0.34
C VAL A 91 -6.17 6.68 0.84
N LEU A 92 -4.91 6.42 1.14
CA LEU A 92 -4.15 7.20 2.11
C LEU A 92 -3.55 8.41 1.42
N ASN A 93 -3.94 9.60 1.88
CA ASN A 93 -3.54 10.86 1.29
C ASN A 93 -3.36 11.95 2.37
N THR A 94 -2.86 13.11 1.97
CA THR A 94 -2.54 14.22 2.89
C THR A 94 -3.72 14.75 3.72
N GLN A 95 -4.97 14.45 3.36
CA GLN A 95 -6.16 14.88 4.11
C GLN A 95 -6.47 13.94 5.28
N ASN A 96 -6.35 12.62 5.09
CA ASN A 96 -6.67 11.63 6.13
C ASN A 96 -5.44 11.13 6.90
N LEU A 97 -4.24 11.31 6.35
CA LEU A 97 -2.98 11.05 7.04
C LEU A 97 -1.91 12.05 6.57
N PRO A 98 -1.82 13.27 7.17
CA PRO A 98 -0.90 14.33 6.74
C PRO A 98 0.56 13.88 6.60
N LEU A 99 1.01 12.94 7.45
CA LEU A 99 2.35 12.35 7.42
C LEU A 99 2.77 11.86 6.03
N VAL A 100 1.84 11.32 5.23
CA VAL A 100 2.17 10.80 3.89
C VAL A 100 2.71 11.89 2.95
N GLY A 101 2.28 13.14 3.15
CA GLY A 101 2.80 14.31 2.44
C GLY A 101 4.22 14.67 2.86
N GLU A 102 4.57 14.48 4.13
CA GLU A 102 5.91 14.74 4.67
C GLU A 102 6.91 13.68 4.21
N VAL A 103 6.51 12.41 4.20
CA VAL A 103 7.38 11.31 3.77
C VAL A 103 7.43 11.13 2.24
N GLY A 104 6.53 11.78 1.50
CA GLY A 104 6.50 11.74 0.04
C GLY A 104 5.93 10.46 -0.57
N PHE A 105 5.08 9.76 0.17
CA PHE A 105 4.43 8.52 -0.29
C PHE A 105 2.90 8.68 -0.28
N GLY A 106 2.22 7.81 -1.03
CA GLY A 106 0.79 7.59 -0.96
C GLY A 106 0.55 6.10 -0.79
N ALA A 107 -0.67 5.71 -0.44
CA ALA A 107 -1.00 4.30 -0.36
C ALA A 107 -2.48 4.05 -0.63
N ASP A 108 -2.82 2.78 -0.84
CA ASP A 108 -4.18 2.33 -0.96
C ASP A 108 -4.37 0.93 -0.35
N LEU A 109 -5.56 0.71 0.19
CA LEU A 109 -6.09 -0.61 0.49
C LEU A 109 -7.22 -0.89 -0.49
N VAL A 110 -7.06 -1.93 -1.30
CA VAL A 110 -8.03 -2.31 -2.32
C VAL A 110 -8.54 -3.71 -2.08
N ARG A 111 -9.85 -3.89 -2.18
CA ARG A 111 -10.57 -5.15 -2.00
C ARG A 111 -11.50 -5.39 -3.17
N ILE A 112 -11.17 -6.32 -4.04
CA ILE A 112 -12.04 -6.69 -5.15
C ILE A 112 -12.76 -8.01 -4.83
N ASP A 113 -14.04 -8.07 -5.15
CA ASP A 113 -14.89 -9.23 -4.87
C ASP A 113 -14.55 -10.42 -5.77
N ARG A 114 -15.14 -11.57 -5.50
CA ARG A 114 -15.01 -12.73 -6.39
C ARG A 114 -15.47 -12.40 -7.81
N SER A 115 -14.80 -12.99 -8.81
CA SER A 115 -15.18 -12.78 -10.22
C SER A 115 -15.24 -11.29 -10.61
N SER A 116 -14.36 -10.48 -10.01
CA SER A 116 -14.20 -9.08 -10.36
C SER A 116 -12.78 -8.79 -10.84
N MET A 117 -12.58 -7.64 -11.47
CA MET A 117 -11.28 -7.15 -11.89
C MET A 117 -11.09 -5.70 -11.51
N CYS A 118 -9.85 -5.32 -11.23
CA CYS A 118 -9.40 -3.95 -11.33
C CYS A 118 -9.05 -3.65 -12.79
N SER A 119 -9.70 -2.64 -13.37
CA SER A 119 -9.53 -2.24 -14.77
C SER A 119 -8.05 -2.00 -15.11
N PRO A 120 -7.60 -2.27 -16.35
CA PRO A 120 -6.27 -1.88 -16.77
C PRO A 120 -6.05 -0.38 -16.60
N GLY A 121 -4.97 -0.02 -15.92
CA GLY A 121 -4.60 1.37 -15.71
C GLY A 121 -3.15 1.53 -15.26
N PHE A 122 -2.69 2.78 -15.22
CA PHE A 122 -1.32 3.14 -14.89
C PHE A 122 -1.27 4.41 -14.03
N SER A 123 -0.17 4.58 -13.30
CA SER A 123 0.11 5.79 -12.53
C SER A 123 0.74 6.86 -13.43
N CYS A 124 0.10 8.03 -13.51
CA CYS A 124 0.46 9.08 -14.46
C CYS A 124 1.60 10.00 -14.01
N ASP A 125 1.87 10.03 -12.71
CA ASP A 125 2.80 10.95 -12.05
C ASP A 125 4.17 10.33 -11.80
N SER A 126 4.58 9.39 -12.66
CA SER A 126 5.92 8.82 -12.65
C SER A 126 6.24 7.91 -11.45
N ALA A 127 5.23 7.56 -10.65
CA ALA A 127 5.45 6.78 -9.44
C ALA A 127 5.53 5.27 -9.67
N TYR A 128 6.29 4.62 -8.80
CA TYR A 128 6.30 3.16 -8.67
C TYR A 128 5.13 2.75 -7.76
N GLN A 129 4.47 1.64 -8.11
CA GLN A 129 3.48 1.01 -7.24
C GLN A 129 4.07 -0.27 -6.66
N VAL A 130 4.30 -0.30 -5.36
CA VAL A 130 4.72 -1.50 -4.61
C VAL A 130 3.46 -2.11 -4.00
N THR A 131 3.10 -3.32 -4.41
CA THR A 131 1.83 -3.95 -4.01
C THR A 131 2.09 -5.24 -3.25
N TYR A 132 1.46 -5.38 -2.08
CA TYR A 132 1.51 -6.56 -1.23
C TYR A 132 0.12 -7.18 -1.07
N VAL A 133 0.00 -8.47 -1.38
CA VAL A 133 -1.28 -9.19 -1.29
C VAL A 133 -1.51 -9.65 0.15
N ILE A 134 -2.64 -9.24 0.72
CA ILE A 134 -3.02 -9.50 2.12
C ILE A 134 -3.92 -10.72 2.21
N ARG A 135 -4.97 -10.80 1.37
CA ARG A 135 -5.96 -11.90 1.38
C ARG A 135 -6.39 -12.28 -0.03
N GLY A 136 -6.96 -13.48 -0.13
CA GLY A 136 -7.48 -14.02 -1.39
C GLY A 136 -6.38 -14.28 -2.42
N SER A 137 -6.76 -14.41 -3.68
CA SER A 137 -5.82 -14.63 -4.78
C SER A 137 -6.36 -14.09 -6.08
N GLY A 138 -5.48 -13.91 -7.04
CA GLY A 138 -5.88 -13.45 -8.36
C GLY A 138 -4.73 -13.46 -9.35
N ARG A 139 -5.07 -13.27 -10.61
CA ARG A 139 -4.11 -13.16 -11.70
C ARG A 139 -3.83 -11.70 -12.02
N VAL A 140 -2.56 -11.37 -12.14
CA VAL A 140 -2.08 -10.04 -12.47
C VAL A 140 -1.35 -10.08 -13.81
N GLN A 141 -1.61 -9.07 -14.63
CA GLN A 141 -0.85 -8.81 -15.83
C GLN A 141 -0.24 -7.40 -15.76
N VAL A 142 0.99 -7.30 -16.25
CA VAL A 142 1.68 -6.02 -16.42
C VAL A 142 2.14 -5.90 -17.87
N VAL A 143 1.83 -4.77 -18.48
CA VAL A 143 2.17 -4.44 -19.87
C VAL A 143 3.11 -3.24 -19.86
N GLY A 144 4.24 -3.39 -20.57
CA GLY A 144 5.24 -2.33 -20.72
C GLY A 144 4.78 -1.24 -21.68
N VAL A 145 5.53 -0.14 -21.70
CA VAL A 145 5.28 1.03 -22.57
C VAL A 145 5.37 0.71 -24.07
N ASP A 146 5.98 -0.42 -24.43
CA ASP A 146 6.04 -0.93 -25.80
C ASP A 146 4.82 -1.80 -26.18
N GLY A 147 3.80 -1.84 -25.31
CA GLY A 147 2.59 -2.63 -25.49
C GLY A 147 2.77 -4.13 -25.27
N LYS A 148 3.96 -4.59 -24.86
CA LYS A 148 4.21 -6.02 -24.61
C LYS A 148 3.93 -6.39 -23.16
N ARG A 149 3.29 -7.56 -22.98
CA ARG A 149 3.13 -8.15 -21.65
C ARG A 149 4.48 -8.58 -21.10
N VAL A 150 4.87 -7.97 -19.98
CA VAL A 150 6.15 -8.24 -19.30
C VAL A 150 5.99 -9.16 -18.09
N LEU A 151 4.77 -9.26 -17.55
CA LEU A 151 4.45 -10.12 -16.41
C LEU A 151 3.05 -10.71 -16.57
N GLU A 152 2.91 -11.99 -16.27
CA GLU A 152 1.65 -12.66 -15.96
C GLU A 152 1.89 -13.64 -14.83
N ILE A 153 1.20 -13.46 -13.72
CA ILE A 153 1.40 -14.29 -12.53
C ILE A 153 0.12 -14.37 -11.70
N THR A 154 -0.09 -15.50 -11.03
CA THR A 154 -1.08 -15.62 -9.96
C THR A 154 -0.45 -15.20 -8.64
N LEU A 155 -1.03 -14.20 -8.00
CA LEU A 155 -0.61 -13.72 -6.69
C LEU A 155 -1.50 -14.30 -5.60
N LYS A 156 -0.88 -14.59 -4.45
CA LYS A 156 -1.51 -15.10 -3.23
C LYS A 156 -0.99 -14.32 -2.00
N PRO A 157 -1.58 -14.49 -0.80
CA PRO A 157 -1.17 -13.75 0.38
C PRO A 157 0.32 -13.90 0.66
N GLY A 158 0.98 -12.80 1.02
CA GLY A 158 2.43 -12.75 1.21
C GLY A 158 3.25 -12.46 -0.05
N ASN A 159 2.64 -12.40 -1.23
CA ASN A 159 3.35 -11.98 -2.43
C ASN A 159 3.46 -10.45 -2.50
N LEU A 160 4.63 -9.99 -2.93
CA LEU A 160 4.93 -8.59 -3.22
C LEU A 160 5.35 -8.47 -4.69
N PHE A 161 4.84 -7.46 -5.38
CA PHE A 161 5.31 -7.12 -6.73
C PHE A 161 5.36 -5.60 -6.91
N ILE A 162 6.18 -5.17 -7.87
CA ILE A 162 6.40 -3.76 -8.16
C ILE A 162 5.97 -3.51 -9.60
N VAL A 163 5.14 -2.50 -9.81
CA VAL A 163 4.78 -2.00 -11.13
C VAL A 163 5.64 -0.76 -11.41
N PRO A 164 6.51 -0.80 -12.43
CA PRO A 164 7.29 0.37 -12.83
C PRO A 164 6.39 1.50 -13.34
N ARG A 165 6.91 2.72 -13.29
CA ARG A 165 6.29 3.91 -13.88
C ARG A 165 5.81 3.63 -15.31
N PHE A 166 4.58 4.08 -15.61
CA PHE A 166 3.91 3.97 -16.92
C PHE A 166 3.56 2.56 -17.38
N PHE A 167 3.82 1.53 -16.59
CA PHE A 167 3.39 0.19 -16.95
C PHE A 167 1.90 0.08 -16.62
N VAL A 168 1.14 -0.52 -17.54
CA VAL A 168 -0.27 -0.79 -17.33
C VAL A 168 -0.39 -2.07 -16.52
N VAL A 169 -1.16 -2.02 -15.44
CA VAL A 169 -1.43 -3.17 -14.58
C VAL A 169 -2.92 -3.43 -14.50
N SER A 170 -3.31 -4.70 -14.53
CA SER A 170 -4.67 -5.15 -14.23
C SER A 170 -4.62 -6.40 -13.36
N LYS A 171 -5.65 -6.58 -12.52
CA LYS A 171 -5.76 -7.68 -11.58
C LYS A 171 -7.17 -8.27 -11.68
N ILE A 172 -7.28 -9.59 -11.78
CA ILE A 172 -8.54 -10.33 -11.76
C ILE A 172 -8.54 -11.23 -10.53
N ALA A 173 -9.57 -11.12 -9.71
CA ALA A 173 -9.72 -11.97 -8.53
C ALA A 173 -10.19 -13.39 -8.88
N ASP A 174 -9.71 -14.33 -8.08
CA ASP A 174 -10.25 -15.69 -8.04
C ASP A 174 -11.56 -15.73 -7.21
N ASN A 175 -12.03 -16.93 -6.87
CA ASN A 175 -13.34 -17.15 -6.26
C ASN A 175 -13.49 -16.59 -4.84
N ASP A 176 -12.38 -16.37 -4.12
CA ASP A 176 -12.37 -15.85 -2.75
C ASP A 176 -12.19 -14.33 -2.71
N GLY A 177 -12.16 -13.66 -3.87
CA GLY A 177 -11.79 -12.25 -3.97
C GLY A 177 -10.28 -12.03 -3.85
N MET A 178 -9.87 -10.77 -3.84
CA MET A 178 -8.46 -10.39 -3.68
C MET A 178 -8.35 -9.06 -2.93
N GLU A 179 -7.45 -9.01 -1.96
CA GLU A 179 -7.16 -7.82 -1.15
C GLU A 179 -5.66 -7.53 -1.14
N TRP A 180 -5.29 -6.28 -1.38
CA TRP A 180 -3.90 -5.85 -1.36
C TRP A 180 -3.75 -4.46 -0.77
N PHE A 181 -2.56 -4.19 -0.26
CA PHE A 181 -2.12 -2.87 0.11
C PHE A 181 -1.01 -2.43 -0.84
N SER A 182 -1.10 -1.21 -1.34
CA SER A 182 -0.08 -0.63 -2.20
C SER A 182 0.54 0.61 -1.57
N ILE A 183 1.85 0.76 -1.73
CA ILE A 183 2.58 2.01 -1.47
C ILE A 183 2.97 2.58 -2.83
N VAL A 184 2.73 3.86 -3.00
CA VAL A 184 3.03 4.62 -4.21
C VAL A 184 4.04 5.70 -3.86
N THR A 185 5.07 5.88 -4.69
CA THR A 185 6.18 6.82 -4.43
C THR A 185 5.82 8.29 -4.70
N THR A 186 4.61 8.69 -4.34
CA THR A 186 4.02 10.01 -4.53
C THR A 186 2.81 10.17 -3.61
N PRO A 187 2.64 11.32 -2.91
CA PRO A 187 1.49 11.54 -2.03
C PRO A 187 0.19 11.88 -2.76
N LYS A 188 0.26 12.20 -4.06
CA LYS A 188 -0.88 12.57 -4.90
C LYS A 188 -0.96 11.68 -6.15
N TRP A 189 -1.05 10.38 -5.93
CA TRP A 189 -1.12 9.45 -7.05
C TRP A 189 -2.48 9.54 -7.75
N ILE A 190 -2.43 9.52 -9.08
CA ILE A 190 -3.59 9.47 -9.97
C ILE A 190 -3.50 8.15 -10.73
N TYR A 191 -4.49 7.29 -10.53
CA TYR A 191 -4.71 6.12 -11.37
C TYR A 191 -5.58 6.53 -12.56
N ILE A 192 -5.11 6.29 -13.78
CA ILE A 192 -5.94 6.39 -14.98
C ILE A 192 -6.29 5.00 -15.46
N SER A 193 -7.59 4.74 -15.58
CA SER A 193 -8.11 3.57 -16.29
C SER A 193 -8.10 3.82 -17.79
N HIS A 194 -7.55 2.88 -18.56
CA HIS A 194 -7.32 3.01 -20.01
C HIS A 194 -8.62 3.04 -20.83
N ILE A 195 -9.76 2.69 -20.24
CA ILE A 195 -11.04 2.56 -20.94
C ILE A 195 -11.80 3.90 -21.05
N TYR A 196 -11.30 4.97 -20.43
CA TYR A 196 -11.86 6.33 -20.58
C TYR A 196 -11.23 7.16 -21.71
N MET A 197 -10.30 6.62 -22.50
CA MET A 197 -9.67 7.43 -23.55
C MET A 197 -10.51 7.59 -24.83
N GLU A 198 -11.60 6.84 -25.01
CA GLU A 198 -12.45 6.99 -26.21
C GLU A 198 -13.56 8.04 -26.07
N ASP A 199 -13.98 8.37 -24.85
CA ASP A 199 -14.99 9.40 -24.59
C ASP A 199 -14.35 10.59 -23.84
N PHE A 200 -14.02 11.65 -24.58
CA PHE A 200 -13.72 13.03 -24.14
C PHE A 200 -13.59 13.25 -22.62
N ILE A 201 -12.35 13.30 -22.11
CA ILE A 201 -12.04 14.01 -20.87
C ILE A 201 -10.96 15.04 -21.22
N ASP A 202 -11.29 16.32 -21.10
CA ASP A 202 -10.35 17.42 -21.20
C ASP A 202 -9.19 17.15 -20.25
N ALA A 203 -7.94 17.26 -20.73
CA ALA A 203 -6.75 16.93 -19.95
C ALA A 203 -6.59 17.79 -18.67
N SER A 204 -7.42 18.84 -18.52
CA SER A 204 -7.54 19.66 -17.32
C SER A 204 -8.29 18.99 -16.16
N ASP A 205 -9.12 17.99 -16.42
CA ASP A 205 -10.03 17.34 -15.44
C ASP A 205 -9.61 15.89 -15.12
N LEU A 206 -8.29 15.66 -14.99
CA LEU A 206 -7.71 14.36 -14.68
C LEU A 206 -7.99 13.96 -13.21
N HIS A 207 -9.24 13.61 -12.89
CA HIS A 207 -9.64 13.10 -11.58
C HIS A 207 -9.18 11.63 -11.39
N ARG A 208 -9.19 11.14 -10.16
CA ARG A 208 -8.77 9.77 -9.79
C ARG A 208 -9.81 8.76 -10.33
N TYR A 209 -9.44 7.88 -11.24
CA TYR A 209 -10.35 6.85 -11.78
C TYR A 209 -9.82 5.45 -11.50
N VAL A 210 -10.32 4.82 -10.42
CA VAL A 210 -10.26 3.35 -10.31
C VAL A 210 -11.61 2.82 -10.78
N SER A 211 -11.59 1.82 -11.66
CA SER A 211 -12.81 1.17 -12.14
C SER A 211 -12.74 -0.32 -11.88
N PHE A 212 -13.86 -0.87 -11.44
CA PHE A 212 -14.02 -2.29 -11.20
C PHE A 212 -14.98 -2.88 -12.22
N TRP A 213 -14.67 -4.08 -12.67
CA TRP A 213 -15.55 -4.84 -13.54
C TRP A 213 -15.99 -6.08 -12.81
N ARG A 214 -17.27 -6.41 -12.94
CA ARG A 214 -17.80 -7.70 -12.54
C ARG A 214 -18.02 -8.57 -13.76
N TYR A 215 -17.65 -9.85 -13.65
CA TYR A 215 -18.04 -10.86 -14.63
C TYR A 215 -19.30 -11.58 -14.15
N SER A 216 -20.31 -11.68 -15.00
CA SER A 216 -21.40 -12.67 -14.85
C SER A 216 -21.45 -13.58 -16.09
N GLY A 217 -21.59 -14.90 -15.88
CA GLY A 217 -21.62 -15.91 -16.97
C GLY A 217 -20.49 -16.96 -16.94
N ALA A 218 -20.65 -18.01 -17.74
CA ALA A 218 -19.83 -19.23 -17.75
C ALA A 218 -18.35 -19.04 -18.15
N ALA A 219 -17.56 -20.11 -18.11
CA ALA A 219 -16.10 -20.15 -18.29
C ALA A 219 -15.55 -19.61 -19.63
N ASP A 220 -16.42 -19.21 -20.55
CA ASP A 220 -16.09 -18.64 -21.87
C ASP A 220 -16.07 -17.10 -21.82
N LEU A 221 -15.02 -16.49 -22.37
CA LEU A 221 -14.83 -15.03 -22.42
C LEU A 221 -15.82 -14.33 -23.37
N SER A 222 -16.40 -15.04 -24.34
CA SER A 222 -17.23 -14.46 -25.41
C SER A 222 -18.69 -14.17 -25.02
N THR A 223 -19.14 -14.59 -23.83
CA THR A 223 -20.55 -14.47 -23.40
C THR A 223 -20.71 -13.72 -22.07
N ARG A 224 -19.68 -13.01 -21.61
CA ARG A 224 -19.70 -12.33 -20.31
C ARG A 224 -20.39 -10.97 -20.40
N GLU A 225 -21.35 -10.73 -19.52
CA GLU A 225 -21.85 -9.38 -19.25
C GLU A 225 -20.89 -8.69 -18.27
N PHE A 226 -20.52 -7.46 -18.62
CA PHE A 226 -19.64 -6.61 -17.85
C PHE A 226 -20.46 -5.50 -17.19
N THR A 227 -20.59 -5.55 -15.87
CA THR A 227 -21.08 -4.39 -15.12
C THR A 227 -19.90 -3.51 -14.79
N PHE A 228 -19.92 -2.29 -15.32
CA PHE A 228 -18.92 -1.28 -15.09
C PHE A 228 -19.44 -0.29 -14.06
N SER A 229 -18.63 -0.03 -13.04
CA SER A 229 -18.88 1.08 -12.12
C SER A 229 -17.55 1.74 -11.75
N SER A 230 -17.58 3.06 -11.77
CA SER A 230 -16.47 3.92 -11.41
C SER A 230 -16.92 4.93 -10.38
N THR A 231 -15.98 5.39 -9.57
CA THR A 231 -16.21 6.50 -8.64
C THR A 231 -15.17 7.57 -8.95
N VAL A 232 -15.66 8.75 -9.31
CA VAL A 232 -14.86 9.97 -9.30
C VAL A 232 -14.79 10.42 -7.85
N THR A 233 -13.61 10.80 -7.37
CA THR A 233 -13.42 11.31 -6.00
C THR A 233 -14.20 12.59 -5.66
N ASP A 234 -15.06 13.08 -6.56
CA ASP A 234 -15.97 14.23 -6.40
C ASP A 234 -17.47 13.85 -6.53
N HIS A 235 -17.86 12.68 -5.99
CA HIS A 235 -19.26 12.26 -5.74
C HIS A 235 -20.14 11.85 -6.94
N VAL A 236 -19.57 11.48 -8.09
CA VAL A 236 -20.35 10.90 -9.20
C VAL A 236 -19.96 9.44 -9.39
N GLN A 237 -20.90 8.53 -9.10
CA GLN A 237 -20.84 7.17 -9.61
C GLN A 237 -21.53 7.10 -10.97
N LEU A 238 -20.80 6.59 -11.96
CA LEU A 238 -21.33 6.30 -13.28
C LEU A 238 -21.44 4.78 -13.41
N GLU A 239 -22.68 4.28 -13.47
CA GLU A 239 -22.96 2.89 -13.83
C GLU A 239 -23.27 2.82 -15.33
N TYR A 240 -22.55 1.99 -16.06
CA TYR A 240 -22.82 1.74 -17.48
C TYR A 240 -22.83 0.24 -17.75
N ASN A 241 -23.81 -0.23 -18.51
CA ASN A 241 -23.86 -1.60 -18.99
C ASN A 241 -23.27 -1.63 -20.40
N ALA A 242 -22.07 -2.19 -20.54
CA ALA A 242 -21.45 -2.40 -21.85
C ALA A 242 -21.62 -3.88 -22.25
N ASN A 243 -22.28 -4.11 -23.38
CA ASN A 243 -22.32 -5.43 -24.02
C ASN A 243 -21.13 -5.55 -24.97
N CYS A 244 -20.40 -6.67 -24.94
CA CYS A 244 -19.40 -6.96 -25.97
C CYS A 244 -20.06 -7.06 -27.36
N MET A 245 -19.47 -6.40 -28.35
CA MET A 245 -19.61 -6.77 -29.77
C MET A 245 -18.53 -7.78 -30.14
#